data_AF-A0A2E2AUL1-F1
#
_entry.id   AF-A0A2E2AUL1-F1
#
_cell.length_a   1.000
_cell.length_b   1.000
_cell.length_c   1.000
_cell.angle_alpha   90.00
_cell.angle_beta   90.00
_cell.angle_gamma   90.00
#
_symmetry.space_group_name_H-M   'P 1'
#
loop_
_entity.id
_entity.type
_entity.pdbx_description
1 polymer ?
#
loop_
_entity_poly.entity_id
_entity_poly.type
_entity_poly.pdbx_seq_one_letter_code
_entity_poly.pdbx_strand_id
1 'polypeptide(L)'
;MPIKNDRRIPMMKVFEMYRGTATPQDVLNDAGRGEPDASTLKGRLFYAHLYLGLYYEVLKKDELARKYIRLAADKSLIGHPGINTYMWDVARVHWERLQAAPKRK
;
A
#
# COMPACT_ATOMS: atom_id res chain seq x y z
N MET A 1 -19.57 6.13 9.24
CA MET A 1 -19.07 5.65 10.55
C MET A 1 -17.60 6.05 10.70
N PRO A 2 -17.16 6.70 11.78
CA PRO A 2 -15.75 7.07 11.95
C PRO A 2 -14.92 5.85 12.43
N ILE A 3 -13.90 5.47 11.66
CA ILE A 3 -12.83 4.59 12.16
C ILE A 3 -12.01 5.41 13.15
N LYS A 4 -11.94 4.98 14.41
CA LYS A 4 -11.29 5.76 15.48
C LYS A 4 -10.03 5.12 16.06
N ASN A 5 -9.82 3.81 15.92
CA ASN A 5 -8.75 3.10 16.64
C ASN A 5 -8.25 1.84 15.89
N ASP A 6 -7.98 1.93 14.59
CA ASP A 6 -7.31 0.80 13.92
C ASP A 6 -5.85 0.71 14.42
N ARG A 7 -5.54 -0.39 15.13
CA ARG A 7 -4.20 -0.64 15.68
C ARG A 7 -3.19 -1.06 14.62
N ARG A 8 -3.65 -1.45 13.42
CA ARG A 8 -2.78 -1.88 12.32
C ARG A 8 -2.13 -0.64 11.71
N ILE A 9 -0.81 -0.58 11.78
CA ILE A 9 -0.02 0.47 11.14
C ILE A 9 0.23 0.07 9.68
N PRO A 10 0.00 0.94 8.67
CA PRO A 10 -0.38 2.36 8.74
C PRO A 10 -1.87 2.65 8.42
N MET A 11 -2.80 1.77 8.79
CA MET A 11 -4.21 1.81 8.31
C MET A 11 -4.96 3.08 8.69
N MET A 12 -4.72 3.62 9.88
CA MET A 12 -5.31 4.91 10.27
C MET A 12 -4.85 6.04 9.34
N LYS A 13 -3.57 6.06 8.97
CA LYS A 13 -3.03 7.10 8.08
C LYS A 13 -3.54 6.95 6.65
N VAL A 14 -3.71 5.71 6.18
CA VAL A 14 -4.37 5.40 4.90
C VAL A 14 -5.79 5.97 4.88
N PHE A 15 -6.55 5.78 5.97
CA PHE A 15 -7.91 6.29 6.07
C PHE A 15 -7.97 7.83 6.10
N GLU A 16 -7.06 8.48 6.83
CA GLU A 16 -6.90 9.94 6.81
C GLU A 16 -6.55 10.45 5.40
N MET A 17 -5.69 9.75 4.68
CA MET A 17 -5.36 10.08 3.28
C MET A 17 -6.60 10.00 2.38
N TYR A 18 -7.42 8.96 2.53
CA TYR A 18 -8.69 8.85 1.79
C TYR A 18 -9.70 9.94 2.13
N ARG A 19 -9.60 10.55 3.33
CA ARG A 19 -10.39 11.73 3.72
C ARG A 19 -9.79 13.06 3.26
N GLY A 20 -8.62 13.04 2.64
CA GLY A 20 -7.88 14.23 2.25
C GLY A 20 -7.19 14.97 3.41
N THR A 21 -7.09 14.36 4.59
CA THR A 21 -6.47 14.96 5.78
C THR A 21 -5.04 14.49 6.03
N ALA A 22 -4.50 13.61 5.18
CA ALA A 22 -3.11 13.18 5.22
C ALA A 22 -2.57 12.98 3.80
N THR A 23 -1.25 13.02 3.66
CA THR A 23 -0.57 12.83 2.38
C THR A 23 -0.07 11.39 2.21
N PRO A 24 0.21 10.97 0.97
CA PRO A 24 0.91 9.73 0.68
C PRO A 24 2.23 9.55 1.44
N GLN A 25 2.97 10.65 1.66
CA GLN A 25 4.22 10.62 2.41
C GLN A 25 3.97 10.35 3.90
N ASP A 26 2.89 10.89 4.47
CA ASP A 26 2.54 10.63 5.86
C ASP A 26 2.23 9.15 6.10
N VAL A 27 1.60 8.47 5.13
CA VAL A 27 1.35 7.01 5.18
C VAL A 27 2.66 6.23 5.24
N LEU A 28 3.65 6.61 4.42
CA LEU A 28 4.97 5.97 4.42
C LEU A 28 5.73 6.23 5.73
N ASN A 29 5.65 7.45 6.25
CA ASN A 29 6.27 7.82 7.52
C ASN A 29 5.64 7.05 8.69
N ASP A 30 4.31 6.92 8.71
CA ASP A 30 3.60 6.19 9.78
C ASP A 30 3.95 4.69 9.78
N ALA A 31 4.31 4.10 8.63
CA ALA A 31 4.81 2.73 8.57
C ALA A 31 6.06 2.52 9.46
N GLY A 32 6.93 3.53 9.55
CA GLY A 32 8.12 3.53 10.40
C GLY A 32 7.88 3.89 11.86
N ARG A 33 6.64 4.17 12.27
CA ARG A 33 6.33 4.65 13.62
C ARG A 33 6.75 3.64 14.70
N GLY A 34 7.48 4.14 15.70
CA GLY A 34 7.95 3.36 16.84
C GLY A 34 9.10 2.41 16.52
N GLU A 35 9.89 2.73 15.48
CA GLU A 35 11.14 2.03 15.13
C GLU A 35 10.98 0.50 15.08
N PRO A 36 10.05 -0.04 14.27
CA PRO A 36 9.84 -1.47 14.17
C PRO A 36 11.08 -2.18 13.65
N ASP A 37 11.24 -3.46 14.01
CA ASP A 37 12.22 -4.32 13.38
C ASP A 37 12.01 -4.42 11.86
N ALA A 38 13.04 -4.88 11.13
CA ALA A 38 13.02 -4.92 9.68
C ALA A 38 11.88 -5.80 9.09
N SER A 39 11.47 -6.89 9.76
CA SER A 39 10.37 -7.73 9.29
C SER A 39 9.03 -7.03 9.49
N THR A 40 8.80 -6.47 10.68
CA THR A 40 7.59 -5.69 10.95
C THR A 40 7.48 -4.50 9.99
N LEU A 41 8.58 -3.77 9.75
CA LEU A 41 8.60 -2.65 8.82
C LEU A 41 8.24 -3.09 7.39
N LYS A 42 8.77 -4.21 6.90
CA LYS A 42 8.42 -4.76 5.57
C LYS A 42 6.92 -5.03 5.44
N GLY A 43 6.29 -5.63 6.45
CA GLY A 43 4.85 -5.87 6.47
C GLY A 43 4.04 -4.57 6.44
N ARG A 44 4.42 -3.57 7.24
CA ARG A 44 3.76 -2.25 7.25
C ARG A 44 3.92 -1.52 5.93
N LEU A 45 5.12 -1.54 5.35
CA LEU A 45 5.41 -0.95 4.05
C LEU A 45 4.65 -1.65 2.92
N PHE A 46 4.49 -2.97 2.97
CA PHE A 46 3.64 -3.67 2.01
C PHE A 46 2.23 -3.08 1.96
N TYR A 47 1.58 -2.92 3.12
CA TYR A 47 0.24 -2.35 3.16
C TYR A 47 0.25 -0.87 2.76
N ALA A 48 1.25 -0.09 3.18
CA ALA A 48 1.41 1.29 2.73
C ALA A 48 1.44 1.38 1.19
N HIS A 49 2.31 0.60 0.56
CA HIS A 49 2.47 0.56 -0.89
C HIS A 49 1.21 0.06 -1.59
N LEU A 50 0.55 -0.97 -1.07
CA LEU A 50 -0.69 -1.49 -1.65
C LEU A 50 -1.77 -0.42 -1.70
N TYR A 51 -2.08 0.22 -0.57
CA TYR A 51 -3.14 1.22 -0.51
C TYR A 51 -2.80 2.52 -1.25
N LEU A 52 -1.52 2.90 -1.30
CA LEU A 52 -1.05 4.00 -2.15
C LEU A 52 -1.23 3.68 -3.63
N GLY A 53 -0.87 2.47 -4.05
CA GLY A 53 -1.06 2.01 -5.42
C GLY A 53 -2.52 2.09 -5.86
N LEU A 54 -3.42 1.54 -5.04
CA LEU A 54 -4.87 1.59 -5.28
C LEU A 54 -5.42 3.02 -5.29
N TYR A 55 -4.93 3.87 -4.38
CA TYR A 55 -5.29 5.29 -4.35
C TYR A 55 -4.97 5.98 -5.67
N TYR A 56 -3.75 5.81 -6.16
CA TYR A 56 -3.31 6.41 -7.41
C TYR A 56 -3.99 5.81 -8.64
N GLU A 57 -4.37 4.54 -8.58
CA GLU A 57 -5.17 3.90 -9.64
C GLU A 57 -6.54 4.59 -9.78
N VAL A 58 -7.22 4.85 -8.66
CA VAL A 58 -8.50 5.60 -8.64
C VAL A 58 -8.31 7.04 -9.12
N LEU A 59 -7.20 7.69 -8.75
CA LEU A 59 -6.85 9.03 -9.21
C LEU A 59 -6.36 9.09 -10.67
N LYS A 60 -6.32 7.96 -11.38
CA LYS A 60 -5.80 7.85 -12.77
C LYS A 60 -4.35 8.34 -12.91
N LYS A 61 -3.56 8.26 -11.83
CA LYS A 61 -2.12 8.59 -11.83
C LYS A 61 -1.31 7.32 -12.07
N ASP A 62 -1.39 6.80 -13.29
CA ASP A 62 -0.94 5.45 -13.64
C ASP A 62 0.56 5.19 -13.32
N GLU A 63 1.43 6.19 -13.45
CA GLU A 63 2.85 6.03 -13.12
C GLU A 63 3.08 5.77 -11.63
N LEU A 64 2.39 6.52 -10.77
CA LEU A 64 2.47 6.34 -9.32
C LEU A 64 1.78 5.04 -8.90
N ALA A 65 0.62 4.72 -9.50
CA ALA A 65 -0.06 3.45 -9.27
C ALA A 65 0.88 2.27 -9.57
N ARG A 66 1.51 2.27 -10.76
CA ARG A 66 2.49 1.25 -11.16
C ARG A 66 3.67 1.16 -10.19
N LYS A 67 4.23 2.30 -9.78
CA LYS A 67 5.36 2.33 -8.82
C LYS A 67 5.00 1.61 -7.53
N TYR A 68 3.88 1.98 -6.91
CA TYR A 68 3.52 1.48 -5.59
C TYR A 68 2.95 0.06 -5.63
N ILE A 69 2.12 -0.27 -6.62
CA ILE A 69 1.62 -1.63 -6.80
C ILE A 69 2.77 -2.60 -7.08
N ARG A 70 3.78 -2.22 -7.87
CA ARG A 70 4.95 -3.06 -8.11
C ARG A 70 5.71 -3.38 -6.81
N LEU A 71 5.89 -2.38 -5.93
CA LEU A 71 6.54 -2.58 -4.64
C LEU A 71 5.73 -3.52 -3.72
N ALA A 72 4.40 -3.44 -3.77
CA ALA A 72 3.53 -4.34 -3.02
C ALA A 72 3.48 -5.76 -3.61
N ALA A 73 3.56 -5.90 -4.94
CA ALA A 73 3.52 -7.17 -5.65
C ALA A 73 4.89 -7.89 -5.73
N ASP A 74 5.88 -7.43 -4.95
CA ASP A 74 7.21 -8.02 -4.96
C ASP A 74 7.17 -9.48 -4.47
N LYS A 75 7.81 -10.38 -5.21
CA LYS A 75 7.83 -11.82 -4.91
C LYS A 75 8.57 -12.16 -3.62
N SER A 76 9.49 -11.31 -3.17
CA SER A 76 10.19 -11.47 -1.88
C SER A 76 9.27 -11.35 -0.67
N LEU A 77 8.04 -10.85 -0.86
CA LEU A 77 7.04 -10.69 0.20
C LEU A 77 6.13 -11.92 0.36
N ILE A 78 6.22 -12.91 -0.53
CA ILE A 78 5.45 -14.15 -0.46
C ILE A 78 5.84 -14.91 0.82
N GLY A 79 4.84 -15.29 1.62
CA GLY A 79 5.06 -16.04 2.87
C GLY A 79 5.57 -15.19 4.04
N HIS A 80 5.64 -13.86 3.89
CA HIS A 80 6.03 -12.99 5.01
C HIS A 80 4.97 -13.01 6.13
N PRO A 81 5.35 -13.23 7.40
CA PRO A 81 4.38 -13.44 8.51
C PRO A 81 3.48 -12.22 8.78
N GLY A 82 3.96 -11.02 8.48
CA GLY A 82 3.20 -9.77 8.61
C GLY A 82 2.27 -9.45 7.42
N ILE A 83 2.20 -10.32 6.40
CA ILE A 83 1.43 -10.09 5.16
C ILE A 83 0.46 -11.25 4.97
N ASN A 84 -0.81 -10.92 4.73
CA ASN A 84 -1.79 -11.94 4.37
C ASN A 84 -1.58 -12.35 2.91
N THR A 85 -1.46 -13.66 2.63
CA THR A 85 -1.30 -14.22 1.29
C THR A 85 -2.33 -13.69 0.30
N TYR A 86 -3.59 -13.58 0.72
CA TYR A 86 -4.66 -13.03 -0.11
C TYR A 86 -4.38 -11.57 -0.49
N MET A 87 -3.91 -10.75 0.45
CA MET A 87 -3.60 -9.34 0.19
C MET A 87 -2.43 -9.19 -0.78
N TRP A 88 -1.45 -10.10 -0.71
CA TRP A 88 -0.36 -10.13 -1.68
C TRP A 88 -0.87 -10.52 -3.08
N ASP A 89 -1.78 -11.49 -3.19
CA ASP A 89 -2.41 -11.84 -4.47
C ASP A 89 -3.20 -10.67 -5.06
N VAL A 90 -3.88 -9.87 -4.23
CA VAL A 90 -4.53 -8.63 -4.69
C VAL A 90 -3.50 -7.69 -5.32
N ALA A 91 -2.37 -7.45 -4.65
CA ALA A 91 -1.29 -6.62 -5.19
C ALA A 91 -0.79 -7.17 -6.54
N ARG A 92 -0.60 -8.49 -6.65
CA ARG A 92 -0.18 -9.17 -7.88
C ARG A 92 -1.18 -8.99 -9.01
N VAL A 93 -2.47 -9.20 -8.76
CA VAL A 93 -3.52 -9.06 -9.80
C VAL A 93 -3.61 -7.62 -10.28
N HIS A 94 -3.53 -6.63 -9.38
CA HIS A 94 -3.48 -5.23 -9.78
C HIS A 94 -2.22 -4.92 -10.60
N TRP A 95 -1.08 -5.50 -10.26
CA TRP A 95 0.15 -5.35 -11.04
C TRP A 95 0.01 -5.91 -12.45
N GLU A 96 -0.54 -7.12 -12.59
CA GLU A 96 -0.80 -7.76 -13.89
C GLU A 96 -1.76 -6.91 -14.75
N ARG A 97 -2.83 -6.38 -14.15
CA ARG A 97 -3.77 -5.47 -14.83
C ARG A 97 -3.12 -4.17 -15.28
N LEU A 98 -2.28 -3.55 -14.45
CA LEU A 98 -1.56 -2.31 -14.79
C LEU A 98 -0.50 -2.51 -15.88
N GLN A 99 0.03 -3.73 -16.02
CA GLN A 99 0.94 -4.09 -17.12
C GLN A 99 0.20 -4.36 -18.43
N ALA A 100 -0.98 -4.98 -18.36
CA ALA A 100 -1.82 -5.24 -19.53
C ALA A 100 -2.53 -3.97 -20.05
N ALA A 101 -2.74 -2.98 -19.18
CA ALA A 101 -3.35 -1.72 -19.56
C ALA A 101 -2.38 -0.86 -20.39
N PRO A 102 -2.80 -0.34 -21.57
CA PRO A 102 -1.97 0.61 -22.31
C PRO A 102 -1.73 1.85 -21.43
N LYS A 103 -0.48 2.36 -21.43
CA LYS A 103 -0.16 3.60 -20.72
C LYS A 103 -1.09 4.70 -21.24
N ARG A 104 -1.95 5.24 -20.37
CA ARG A 104 -2.77 6.41 -20.73
C ARG A 104 -1.83 7.60 -20.87
N LYS A 105 -1.84 8.21 -22.06
CA LYS A 105 -1.10 9.44 -22.39
C LYS A 105 -1.75 10.63 -21.70
#